data_AF-A0A7X3KDJ2-F1
#
_entry.id   AF-A0A7X3KDJ2-F1
#
_cell.length_a   1.000
_cell.length_b   1.000
_cell.length_c   1.000
_cell.angle_alpha   90.00
_cell.angle_beta   90.00
_cell.angle_gamma   90.00
#
_symmetry.space_group_name_H-M   'P 1'
#
loop_
_entity.id
_entity.type
_entity.pdbx_description
1 polymer ?
#
loop_
_entity_poly.entity_id
_entity_poly.type
_entity_poly.pdbx_seq_one_letter_code
_entity_poly.pdbx_strand_id
1 'polypeptide(L)'
;MDRLAYQTDSLIAIQSQDPNSEGKPVFSYMTFGRGELPSELLEKTYKEGENLSLETNYFIFEGDLDFQRLKKELSQFGLTNMYLSSPSQFSTLVLAVSNGFQLIGLLIFLLTFASLTLISQIGYLKTSGIRLISGERRWSIFLRPLVQDLKSIGVGLAVGGILTFILKFVFSLPSISLMTIVVGLIVYNLLLLLIDLFFAQLFAVGVKKVHLMQMIKGEIPVRGVISLILMGQLLAIIIISVGMGSGLNYSKAWEQQKQGQEAWIQEKDLISLSISREGIDVGGNNEDMQRKQEIWYQLVSQAVSEQKALLARHQLVDRVMQNGINSSKNLSLSTDWQDYGPSGNVLFVTPQYLKHQNISVDVAIDEKLQHLDTGEFVLLLPDFLRSEEEHYKSVFEEDVTNRMASKDSR
;
A
#
# COMPACT_ATOMS: atom_id res chain seq x y z
N MET A 1 -16.27 -28.74 1.77
CA MET A 1 -15.18 -28.07 2.51
C MET A 1 -14.73 -28.85 3.73
N ASP A 2 -15.60 -29.20 4.67
CA ASP A 2 -15.21 -29.97 5.86
C ASP A 2 -14.38 -31.22 5.57
N ARG A 3 -14.84 -32.07 4.64
CA ARG A 3 -14.09 -33.27 4.25
C ARG A 3 -12.66 -32.96 3.82
N LEU A 4 -12.46 -31.89 3.05
CA LEU A 4 -11.14 -31.48 2.58
C LEU A 4 -10.29 -30.99 3.75
N ALA A 5 -10.85 -30.13 4.59
CA ALA A 5 -10.20 -29.58 5.79
C ALA A 5 -9.74 -30.70 6.76
N TYR A 6 -10.60 -31.68 7.03
CA TYR A 6 -10.24 -32.84 7.86
C TYR A 6 -9.20 -33.77 7.21
N GLN A 7 -9.18 -33.90 5.89
CA GLN A 7 -8.20 -34.75 5.19
C GLN A 7 -6.79 -34.15 5.17
N THR A 8 -6.68 -32.82 5.25
CA THR A 8 -5.40 -32.10 5.22
C THR A 8 -5.03 -31.49 6.57
N ASP A 9 -5.76 -31.87 7.64
CA ASP A 9 -5.62 -31.32 8.99
C ASP A 9 -5.50 -29.79 8.98
N SER A 10 -6.44 -29.16 8.26
CA SER A 10 -6.41 -27.73 7.96
C SER A 10 -7.64 -27.01 8.49
N LEU A 11 -7.45 -25.72 8.79
CA LEU A 11 -8.53 -24.79 9.11
C LEU A 11 -8.82 -23.95 7.88
N ILE A 12 -9.98 -24.20 7.27
CA ILE A 12 -10.49 -23.39 6.15
C ILE A 12 -11.57 -22.47 6.70
N ALA A 13 -11.59 -21.21 6.25
CA ALA A 13 -12.68 -20.31 6.55
C ALA A 13 -13.26 -19.66 5.30
N ILE A 14 -14.57 -19.49 5.30
CA ILE A 14 -15.30 -18.71 4.30
C ILE A 14 -15.71 -17.40 4.94
N GLN A 15 -15.36 -16.29 4.29
CA GLN A 15 -15.76 -14.96 4.76
C GLN A 15 -17.23 -14.68 4.41
N SER A 16 -17.95 -14.09 5.35
CA SER A 16 -19.27 -13.50 5.16
C SER A 16 -19.16 -12.01 5.47
N GLN A 17 -19.90 -11.19 4.74
CA GLN A 17 -19.96 -9.75 4.96
C GLN A 17 -21.41 -9.37 5.23
N ASP A 18 -21.70 -9.03 6.48
CA ASP A 18 -23.04 -8.64 6.92
C ASP A 18 -22.98 -7.19 7.44
N PRO A 19 -23.97 -6.33 7.12
CA PRO A 19 -24.02 -4.99 7.68
C PRO A 19 -24.33 -5.05 9.19
N ASN A 20 -23.66 -4.22 9.99
CA ASN A 20 -24.06 -4.02 11.39
C ASN A 20 -25.26 -3.07 11.52
N SER A 21 -25.68 -2.79 12.75
CA SER A 21 -26.76 -1.86 13.07
C SER A 21 -26.52 -0.42 12.59
N GLU A 22 -25.28 -0.06 12.25
CA GLU A 22 -24.90 1.23 11.67
C GLU A 22 -24.71 1.15 10.14
N GLY A 23 -25.05 0.01 9.53
CA GLY A 23 -24.85 -0.29 8.11
C GLY A 23 -23.41 -0.40 7.65
N LYS A 24 -22.45 -0.49 8.58
CA LYS A 24 -21.04 -0.76 8.25
C LYS A 24 -20.84 -2.24 7.98
N PRO A 25 -20.01 -2.61 7.00
CA PRO A 25 -19.72 -4.00 6.73
C PRO A 25 -18.96 -4.64 7.89
N VAL A 26 -19.50 -5.72 8.43
CA VAL A 26 -18.84 -6.57 9.44
C VAL A 26 -18.48 -7.88 8.78
N PHE A 27 -17.20 -8.23 8.87
CA PHE A 27 -16.69 -9.49 8.36
C PHE A 27 -16.80 -10.55 9.44
N SER A 28 -17.41 -11.67 9.09
CA SER A 28 -17.48 -12.86 9.92
C SER A 28 -16.99 -14.07 9.12
N TYR A 29 -16.61 -15.13 9.81
CA TYR A 29 -15.91 -16.26 9.22
C TYR A 29 -16.59 -17.57 9.63
N MET A 30 -16.98 -18.35 8.64
CA MET A 30 -17.49 -19.69 8.83
C MET A 30 -16.35 -20.68 8.67
N THR A 31 -16.05 -21.43 9.72
CA THR A 31 -14.91 -22.34 9.83
C THR A 31 -15.25 -23.75 9.38
N PHE A 32 -14.24 -24.47 8.87
CA PHE A 32 -14.29 -25.88 8.50
C PHE A 32 -12.99 -26.56 8.92
N GLY A 33 -13.09 -27.80 9.41
CA GLY A 33 -11.95 -28.58 9.87
C GLY A 33 -11.63 -28.44 11.36
N ARG A 34 -10.35 -28.56 11.72
CA ARG A 34 -9.87 -28.48 13.11
C ARG A 34 -9.04 -27.21 13.31
N GLY A 35 -9.27 -26.54 14.44
CA GLY A 35 -8.59 -25.29 14.80
C GLY A 35 -9.60 -24.25 15.28
N GLU A 36 -9.10 -23.22 15.94
CA GLU A 36 -9.91 -22.07 16.36
C GLU A 36 -9.50 -20.86 15.51
N LEU A 37 -10.47 -20.02 15.15
CA LEU A 37 -10.17 -18.72 14.56
C LEU A 37 -9.36 -17.87 15.57
N PRO A 38 -8.42 -17.04 15.10
CA PRO A 38 -7.81 -16.01 15.93
C PRO A 38 -8.87 -15.18 16.67
N SER A 39 -8.62 -14.84 17.94
CA SER A 39 -9.60 -14.20 18.83
C SER A 39 -10.15 -12.86 18.33
N GLU A 40 -9.44 -12.20 17.42
CA GLU A 40 -9.86 -10.93 16.81
C GLU A 40 -10.89 -11.11 15.68
N LEU A 41 -11.07 -12.34 15.17
CA LEU A 41 -11.98 -12.64 14.07
C LEU A 41 -13.32 -13.16 14.60
N LEU A 42 -14.40 -12.65 14.01
CA LEU A 42 -15.76 -13.04 14.38
C LEU A 42 -16.13 -14.35 13.70
N GLU A 43 -16.39 -15.38 14.50
CA GLU A 43 -16.92 -16.65 14.00
C GLU A 43 -18.42 -16.55 13.72
N LYS A 44 -18.87 -17.13 12.61
CA LYS A 44 -20.28 -17.28 12.26
C LYS A 44 -20.61 -18.76 12.10
N THR A 45 -21.54 -19.24 12.92
CA THR A 45 -22.08 -20.59 12.78
C THR A 45 -22.99 -20.67 11.55
N TYR A 46 -22.77 -21.68 10.72
CA TYR A 46 -23.64 -21.96 9.58
C TYR A 46 -25.08 -22.18 10.03
N LYS A 47 -26.03 -21.48 9.41
CA LYS A 47 -27.46 -21.76 9.53
C LYS A 47 -27.96 -22.39 8.24
N GLU A 48 -28.63 -23.53 8.37
CA GLU A 48 -29.20 -24.26 7.24
C GLU A 48 -30.22 -23.37 6.50
N GLY A 49 -30.04 -23.19 5.18
CA GLY A 49 -30.85 -22.30 4.35
C GLY A 49 -30.27 -20.89 4.12
N GLU A 50 -29.11 -20.57 4.71
CA GLU A 50 -28.41 -19.32 4.43
C GLU A 50 -27.72 -19.40 3.05
N ASN A 51 -28.08 -18.52 2.12
CA ASN A 51 -27.43 -18.43 0.81
C ASN A 51 -26.01 -17.89 0.99
N LEU A 52 -25.04 -18.80 1.02
CA LEU A 52 -23.64 -18.44 0.99
C LEU A 52 -23.31 -17.84 -0.37
N SER A 53 -22.80 -16.61 -0.35
CA SER A 53 -22.17 -16.00 -1.52
C SER A 53 -21.08 -16.93 -2.05
N LEU A 54 -21.21 -17.38 -3.31
CA LEU A 54 -20.17 -18.18 -3.96
C LEU A 54 -18.95 -17.33 -4.34
N GLU A 55 -19.13 -16.02 -4.48
CA GLU A 55 -18.09 -15.04 -4.83
C GLU A 55 -17.46 -14.42 -3.56
N THR A 56 -17.01 -15.29 -2.67
CA THR A 56 -16.42 -14.91 -1.39
C THR A 56 -14.95 -15.31 -1.28
N ASN A 57 -14.26 -14.76 -0.29
CA ASN A 57 -12.89 -15.13 0.02
C ASN A 57 -12.85 -16.44 0.81
N TYR A 58 -12.04 -17.36 0.31
CA TYR A 58 -11.68 -18.60 0.99
C TYR A 58 -10.30 -18.40 1.61
N PHE A 59 -10.21 -18.62 2.91
CA PHE A 59 -8.97 -18.51 3.67
C PHE A 59 -8.52 -19.90 4.14
N ILE A 60 -7.23 -20.15 4.03
CA ILE A 60 -6.57 -21.28 4.68
C ILE A 60 -5.76 -20.66 5.83
N PHE A 61 -6.23 -20.85 7.05
CA PHE A 61 -5.58 -20.28 8.23
C PHE A 61 -4.43 -21.17 8.72
N GLU A 62 -4.65 -22.49 8.76
CA GLU A 62 -3.68 -23.46 9.26
C GLU A 62 -3.78 -24.79 8.48
N GLY A 63 -2.72 -25.60 8.56
CA GLY A 63 -2.66 -26.97 8.04
C GLY A 63 -1.92 -27.17 6.73
N ASP A 64 -1.99 -28.40 6.21
CA ASP A 64 -1.23 -28.85 5.04
C ASP A 64 -1.98 -28.71 3.70
N LEU A 65 -3.12 -28.00 3.70
CA LEU A 65 -3.90 -27.79 2.48
C LEU A 65 -3.14 -26.85 1.53
N ASP A 66 -2.57 -27.44 0.49
CA ASP A 66 -2.01 -26.67 -0.61
C ASP A 66 -3.12 -25.97 -1.44
N PHE A 67 -2.82 -24.75 -1.87
CA PHE A 67 -3.72 -23.94 -2.68
C PHE A 67 -4.10 -24.65 -3.99
N GLN A 68 -3.17 -25.34 -4.67
CA GLN A 68 -3.50 -26.03 -5.93
C GLN A 68 -4.52 -27.14 -5.72
N ARG A 69 -4.46 -27.80 -4.56
CA ARG A 69 -5.43 -28.82 -4.17
C ARG A 69 -6.80 -28.20 -3.89
N LEU A 70 -6.86 -27.10 -3.13
CA LEU A 70 -8.11 -26.37 -2.90
C LEU A 70 -8.73 -25.89 -4.22
N LYS A 71 -7.92 -25.30 -5.11
CA LYS A 71 -8.35 -24.88 -6.44
C LYS A 71 -8.92 -26.04 -7.25
N LYS A 72 -8.23 -27.18 -7.30
CA LYS A 72 -8.69 -28.35 -8.03
C LYS A 72 -10.03 -28.86 -7.53
N GLU A 73 -10.20 -28.96 -6.22
CA GLU A 73 -11.46 -29.42 -5.60
C GLU A 73 -12.60 -28.44 -5.89
N LEU A 74 -12.37 -27.13 -5.72
CA LEU A 74 -13.39 -26.10 -5.99
C LEU A 74 -13.79 -26.04 -7.47
N SER A 75 -12.83 -26.22 -8.38
CA SER A 75 -13.13 -26.29 -9.81
C SER A 75 -13.99 -27.48 -10.21
N GLN A 76 -13.98 -28.59 -9.46
CA GLN A 76 -14.92 -29.70 -9.70
C GLN A 76 -16.38 -29.33 -9.41
N PHE A 77 -16.60 -28.33 -8.55
CA PHE A 77 -17.93 -27.80 -8.22
C PHE A 77 -18.32 -26.58 -9.08
N GLY A 78 -17.58 -26.29 -10.15
CA GLY A 78 -17.87 -25.17 -11.07
C GLY A 78 -17.26 -23.83 -10.66
N LEU A 79 -16.49 -23.77 -9.56
CA LEU A 79 -15.76 -22.57 -9.14
C LEU A 79 -14.41 -22.52 -9.87
N THR A 80 -14.41 -21.99 -11.09
CA THR A 80 -13.23 -21.96 -11.99
C THR A 80 -12.45 -20.64 -11.94
N ASN A 81 -13.13 -19.53 -11.63
CA ASN A 81 -12.57 -18.17 -11.65
C ASN A 81 -12.01 -17.74 -10.29
N MET A 82 -11.02 -18.46 -9.78
CA MET A 82 -10.38 -18.14 -8.49
C MET A 82 -9.11 -17.31 -8.66
N TYR A 83 -9.08 -16.14 -8.02
CA TYR A 83 -7.90 -15.29 -7.92
C TYR A 83 -7.03 -15.69 -6.73
N LEU A 84 -5.76 -15.97 -7.00
CA LEU A 84 -4.78 -16.31 -6.00
C LEU A 84 -4.18 -15.05 -5.39
N SER A 85 -4.29 -14.90 -4.08
CA SER A 85 -3.50 -13.93 -3.32
C SER A 85 -2.73 -14.65 -2.23
N SER A 86 -1.49 -15.04 -2.54
CA SER A 86 -0.53 -15.48 -1.54
C SER A 86 0.47 -14.35 -1.31
N PRO A 87 0.51 -13.74 -0.12
CA PRO A 87 1.50 -12.71 0.17
C PRO A 87 2.90 -13.34 0.15
N SER A 88 3.76 -12.91 -0.77
CA SER A 88 5.17 -13.33 -0.74
C SER A 88 5.90 -12.59 0.39
N GLN A 89 6.78 -13.27 1.12
CA GLN A 89 7.50 -12.64 2.24
C GLN A 89 8.30 -11.40 1.79
N PHE A 90 8.88 -11.45 0.59
CA PHE A 90 9.58 -10.32 0.02
C PHE A 90 8.64 -9.18 -0.37
N SER A 91 7.50 -9.46 -1.00
CA SER A 91 6.51 -8.41 -1.30
C SER A 91 5.96 -7.76 -0.04
N THR A 92 5.67 -8.56 1.00
CA THR A 92 5.21 -8.04 2.29
C THR A 92 6.28 -7.18 2.96
N LEU A 93 7.55 -7.55 2.89
CA LEU A 93 8.66 -6.73 3.35
C LEU A 93 8.77 -5.42 2.57
N VAL A 94 8.72 -5.49 1.24
CA VAL A 94 8.77 -4.30 0.38
C VAL A 94 7.63 -3.36 0.73
N LEU A 95 6.41 -3.87 0.87
CA LEU A 95 5.23 -3.08 1.28
C LEU A 95 5.41 -2.47 2.68
N ALA A 96 5.93 -3.24 3.64
CA ALA A 96 6.16 -2.77 5.01
C ALA A 96 7.22 -1.67 5.08
N VAL A 97 8.25 -1.73 4.24
CA VAL A 97 9.33 -0.74 4.18
C VAL A 97 8.96 0.45 3.30
N SER A 98 8.22 0.23 2.20
CA SER A 98 7.86 1.28 1.23
C SER A 98 6.79 2.24 1.75
N ASN A 99 5.99 1.80 2.71
CA ASN A 99 4.93 2.61 3.28
C ASN A 99 5.48 3.48 4.42
N GLY A 100 5.23 4.78 4.37
CA GLY A 100 5.44 5.70 5.50
C GLY A 100 6.90 6.02 5.83
N PHE A 101 7.17 6.16 7.13
CA PHE A 101 8.46 6.62 7.68
C PHE A 101 9.52 5.51 7.75
N GLN A 102 9.15 4.25 7.56
CA GLN A 102 10.07 3.11 7.62
C GLN A 102 11.21 3.21 6.59
N LEU A 103 10.92 3.60 5.35
CA LEU A 103 11.92 3.79 4.30
C LEU A 103 12.97 4.84 4.70
N ILE A 104 12.49 5.96 5.25
CA ILE A 104 13.35 7.07 5.69
C ILE A 104 14.26 6.60 6.83
N GLY A 105 13.69 5.90 7.82
CA GLY A 105 14.46 5.31 8.91
C GLY A 105 15.54 4.35 8.40
N LEU A 106 15.20 3.47 7.46
CA LEU A 106 16.16 2.57 6.82
C LEU A 106 17.29 3.33 6.12
N LEU A 107 16.97 4.34 5.32
CA LEU A 107 17.97 5.17 4.63
C LEU A 107 18.91 5.89 5.60
N ILE A 108 18.38 6.41 6.71
CA ILE A 108 19.18 7.05 7.77
C ILE A 108 20.18 6.03 8.35
N PHE A 109 19.72 4.83 8.73
CA PHE A 109 20.61 3.80 9.27
C PHE A 109 21.69 3.37 8.27
N LEU A 110 21.33 3.20 6.99
CA LEU A 110 22.30 2.88 5.93
C LEU A 110 23.35 3.99 5.76
N LEU A 111 22.91 5.26 5.80
CA LEU A 111 23.81 6.41 5.66
C LEU A 111 24.72 6.59 6.88
N THR A 112 24.21 6.32 8.09
CA THR A 112 25.03 6.29 9.31
C THR A 112 26.11 5.21 9.23
N PHE A 113 25.75 4.00 8.79
CA PHE A 113 26.72 2.92 8.61
C PHE A 113 27.76 3.25 7.53
N ALA A 114 27.33 3.80 6.40
CA ALA A 114 28.23 4.30 5.35
C ALA A 114 29.24 5.32 5.88
N SER A 115 28.78 6.28 6.70
CA SER A 115 29.63 7.28 7.33
C SER A 115 30.65 6.65 8.29
N LEU A 116 30.22 5.73 9.15
CA LEU A 116 31.11 5.01 10.08
C LEU A 116 32.17 4.19 9.34
N THR A 117 31.77 3.50 8.27
CA THR A 117 32.67 2.70 7.42
C THR A 117 33.72 3.59 6.77
N LEU A 118 33.30 4.74 6.21
CA LEU A 118 34.19 5.73 5.62
C LEU A 118 35.22 6.27 6.64
N ILE A 119 34.77 6.65 7.84
CA ILE A 119 35.62 7.12 8.93
C ILE A 119 36.64 6.04 9.34
N SER A 120 36.18 4.80 9.50
CA SER A 120 37.02 3.64 9.82
C SER A 120 38.10 3.44 8.76
N GLN A 121 37.73 3.43 7.48
CA GLN A 121 38.66 3.28 6.36
C GLN A 121 39.70 4.41 6.28
N ILE A 122 39.31 5.66 6.59
CA ILE A 122 40.25 6.77 6.71
C ILE A 122 41.25 6.52 7.84
N GLY A 123 40.78 6.10 9.02
CA GLY A 123 41.63 5.77 10.15
C GLY A 123 42.67 4.70 9.80
N TYR A 124 42.29 3.74 8.96
CA TYR A 124 43.19 2.68 8.49
C TYR A 124 44.22 3.10 7.44
N LEU A 125 44.12 4.28 6.81
CA LEU A 125 45.07 4.75 5.77
C LEU A 125 46.52 4.75 6.26
N LYS A 126 46.76 5.33 7.43
CA LYS A 126 48.12 5.49 7.99
C LYS A 126 48.76 4.13 8.26
N THR A 127 48.03 3.22 8.90
CA THR A 127 48.50 1.87 9.21
C THR A 127 48.68 1.01 7.96
N SER A 128 47.79 1.19 6.96
CA SER A 128 47.86 0.50 5.67
C SER A 128 49.08 0.93 4.85
N GLY A 129 49.43 2.23 4.87
CA GLY A 129 50.64 2.76 4.22
C GLY A 129 51.93 2.19 4.81
N ILE A 130 52.03 2.11 6.15
CA ILE A 130 53.18 1.52 6.85
C ILE A 130 53.34 0.04 6.49
N ARG A 131 52.23 -0.72 6.45
CA ARG A 131 52.24 -2.15 6.15
C ARG A 131 52.55 -2.46 4.70
N LEU A 132 52.08 -1.61 3.78
CA LEU A 132 52.37 -1.73 2.36
C LEU A 132 53.87 -1.60 2.07
N ILE A 133 54.60 -0.80 2.86
CA ILE A 133 56.06 -0.68 2.79
C ILE A 133 56.76 -1.88 3.42
N SER A 134 56.17 -2.47 4.47
CA SER A 134 56.70 -3.69 5.11
C SER A 134 56.57 -4.95 4.24
N GLY A 135 56.05 -4.85 3.02
CA GLY A 135 55.97 -5.96 2.06
C GLY A 135 54.71 -6.83 2.20
N GLU A 136 53.73 -6.41 2.99
CA GLU A 136 52.47 -7.15 3.13
C GLU A 136 51.66 -7.10 1.81
N ARG A 137 51.03 -8.22 1.45
CA ARG A 137 50.23 -8.31 0.21
C ARG A 137 49.08 -7.30 0.25
N ARG A 138 48.97 -6.49 -0.81
CA ARG A 138 47.93 -5.46 -0.99
C ARG A 138 46.52 -5.95 -0.63
N TRP A 139 46.14 -7.15 -1.06
CA TRP A 139 44.83 -7.75 -0.75
C TRP A 139 44.58 -8.00 0.75
N SER A 140 45.60 -8.40 1.53
CA SER A 140 45.48 -8.59 2.99
C SER A 140 45.17 -7.28 3.70
N ILE A 141 45.79 -6.20 3.22
CA ILE A 141 45.58 -4.84 3.76
C ILE A 141 44.16 -4.35 3.44
N PHE A 142 43.66 -4.62 2.23
CA PHE A 142 42.32 -4.19 1.78
C PHE A 142 41.16 -4.99 2.39
N LEU A 143 41.33 -6.29 2.62
CA LEU A 143 40.27 -7.14 3.19
C LEU A 143 40.14 -6.98 4.70
N ARG A 144 41.11 -6.38 5.38
CA ARG A 144 41.13 -6.28 6.85
C ARG A 144 39.99 -5.42 7.42
N PRO A 145 39.72 -4.21 6.90
CA PRO A 145 38.56 -3.41 7.31
C PRO A 145 37.26 -4.18 7.07
N LEU A 146 37.12 -4.79 5.88
CA LEU A 146 35.95 -5.60 5.50
C LEU A 146 35.72 -6.77 6.48
N VAL A 147 36.76 -7.47 6.90
CA VAL A 147 36.63 -8.56 7.89
C VAL A 147 36.18 -8.02 9.26
N GLN A 148 36.59 -6.83 9.66
CA GLN A 148 36.14 -6.22 10.90
C GLN A 148 34.69 -5.76 10.80
N ASP A 149 34.29 -5.17 9.69
CA ASP A 149 32.92 -4.73 9.47
C ASP A 149 31.98 -5.94 9.32
N LEU A 150 32.44 -7.04 8.70
CA LEU A 150 31.73 -8.32 8.66
C LEU A 150 31.52 -8.93 10.05
N LYS A 151 32.48 -8.80 10.97
CA LYS A 151 32.29 -9.21 12.37
C LYS A 151 31.22 -8.35 13.05
N SER A 152 31.24 -7.04 12.84
CA SER A 152 30.23 -6.13 13.37
C SER A 152 28.83 -6.44 12.82
N ILE A 153 28.71 -6.72 11.53
CA ILE A 153 27.48 -7.19 10.87
C ILE A 153 27.01 -8.51 11.50
N GLY A 154 27.91 -9.47 11.72
CA GLY A 154 27.59 -10.75 12.38
C GLY A 154 27.08 -10.59 13.81
N VAL A 155 27.69 -9.69 14.60
CA VAL A 155 27.20 -9.35 15.95
C VAL A 155 25.83 -8.68 15.86
N GLY A 156 25.63 -7.77 14.90
CA GLY A 156 24.33 -7.14 14.64
C GLY A 156 23.23 -8.14 14.32
N LEU A 157 23.52 -9.15 13.48
CA LEU A 157 22.60 -10.26 13.20
C LEU A 157 22.25 -11.06 14.46
N ALA A 158 23.24 -11.39 15.29
CA ALA A 158 23.00 -12.12 16.53
C ALA A 158 22.11 -11.32 17.50
N VAL A 159 22.41 -10.04 17.71
CA VAL A 159 21.61 -9.15 18.56
C VAL A 159 20.19 -8.97 18.00
N GLY A 160 20.05 -8.77 16.69
CA GLY A 160 18.75 -8.64 16.03
C GLY A 160 17.92 -9.94 16.12
N GLY A 161 18.55 -11.10 16.02
CA GLY A 161 17.89 -12.40 16.21
C GLY A 161 17.40 -12.59 17.64
N ILE A 162 18.22 -12.25 18.63
CA ILE A 162 17.83 -12.29 20.06
C ILE A 162 16.65 -11.34 20.30
N LEU A 163 16.71 -10.11 19.79
CA LEU A 163 15.62 -9.14 19.93
C LEU A 163 14.32 -9.65 19.28
N THR A 164 14.41 -10.27 18.09
CA THR A 164 13.25 -10.88 17.42
C THR A 164 12.62 -11.99 18.27
N PHE A 165 13.46 -12.82 18.91
CA PHE A 165 12.99 -13.87 19.81
C PHE A 165 12.29 -13.29 21.06
N ILE A 166 12.83 -12.21 21.64
CA ILE A 166 12.20 -11.51 22.76
C ILE A 166 10.86 -10.91 22.33
N LEU A 167 10.80 -10.26 21.17
CA LEU A 167 9.57 -9.66 20.63
C LEU A 167 8.49 -10.71 20.38
N LYS A 168 8.85 -11.91 19.92
CA LYS A 168 7.92 -13.04 19.79
C LYS A 168 7.23 -13.33 21.13
N PHE A 169 7.99 -13.36 22.22
CA PHE A 169 7.47 -13.70 23.55
C PHE A 169 6.62 -12.57 24.14
N VAL A 170 7.04 -11.31 23.95
CA VAL A 170 6.35 -10.14 24.54
C VAL A 170 5.04 -9.82 23.81
N PHE A 171 5.01 -9.92 22.49
CA PHE A 171 3.89 -9.45 21.66
C PHE A 171 3.10 -10.58 20.98
N SER A 172 3.40 -11.84 21.26
CA SER A 172 2.75 -13.01 20.63
C SER A 172 2.65 -12.88 19.11
N LEU A 173 3.74 -12.45 18.46
CA LEU A 173 3.73 -12.11 17.04
C LEU A 173 3.36 -13.33 16.17
N PRO A 174 2.50 -13.14 15.15
CA PRO A 174 2.16 -14.19 14.19
C PRO A 174 3.40 -14.75 13.48
N SER A 175 3.36 -16.04 13.13
CA SER A 175 4.46 -16.74 12.45
C SER A 175 4.89 -16.06 11.14
N ILE A 176 3.93 -15.51 10.38
CA ILE A 176 4.20 -14.77 9.14
C ILE A 176 5.04 -13.50 9.42
N SER A 177 4.72 -12.76 10.48
CA SER A 177 5.44 -11.54 10.87
C SER A 177 6.87 -11.85 11.30
N LEU A 178 7.07 -12.96 12.02
CA LEU A 178 8.42 -13.43 12.40
C LEU A 178 9.26 -13.76 11.17
N MET A 179 8.70 -14.48 10.20
CA MET A 179 9.41 -14.78 8.95
C MET A 179 9.76 -13.50 8.19
N THR A 180 8.84 -12.53 8.13
CA THR A 180 9.12 -11.21 7.50
C THR A 180 10.24 -10.47 8.21
N ILE A 181 10.30 -10.47 9.55
CA ILE A 181 11.39 -9.84 10.32
C ILE A 181 12.73 -10.53 10.03
N VAL A 182 12.77 -11.86 10.00
CA VAL A 182 14.00 -12.62 9.70
C VAL A 182 14.49 -12.32 8.28
N VAL A 183 13.60 -12.32 7.28
CA VAL A 183 13.93 -11.92 5.91
C VAL A 183 14.46 -10.48 5.90
N GLY A 184 13.84 -9.58 6.65
CA GLY A 184 14.29 -8.19 6.75
C GLY A 184 15.66 -8.02 7.39
N LEU A 185 15.97 -8.78 8.43
CA LEU A 185 17.31 -8.81 9.01
C LEU A 185 18.35 -9.26 7.97
N ILE A 186 18.06 -10.31 7.20
CA ILE A 186 18.96 -10.81 6.16
C ILE A 186 19.16 -9.75 5.08
N VAL A 187 18.08 -9.17 4.55
CA VAL A 187 18.13 -8.15 3.50
C VAL A 187 18.88 -6.90 3.98
N TYR A 188 18.60 -6.43 5.19
CA TYR A 188 19.30 -5.28 5.79
C TYR A 188 20.81 -5.51 5.89
N ASN A 189 21.22 -6.66 6.42
CA ASN A 189 22.64 -6.97 6.56
C ASN A 189 23.34 -7.18 5.20
N LEU A 190 22.62 -7.70 4.20
CA LEU A 190 23.11 -7.75 2.82
C LEU A 190 23.35 -6.35 2.25
N LEU A 191 22.45 -5.39 2.52
CA LEU A 191 22.64 -3.99 2.11
C LEU A 191 23.86 -3.37 2.80
N LEU A 192 24.06 -3.60 4.10
CA LEU A 192 25.25 -3.14 4.82
C LEU A 192 26.53 -3.71 4.20
N LEU A 193 26.54 -5.00 3.87
CA LEU A 193 27.67 -5.66 3.22
C LEU A 193 27.97 -5.04 1.84
N LEU A 194 26.94 -4.73 1.05
CA LEU A 194 27.10 -4.08 -0.25
C LEU A 194 27.70 -2.68 -0.12
N ILE A 195 27.29 -1.92 0.90
CA ILE A 195 27.85 -0.60 1.20
C ILE A 195 29.33 -0.72 1.57
N ASP A 196 29.68 -1.66 2.45
CA ASP A 196 31.08 -1.87 2.86
C ASP A 196 31.95 -2.31 1.67
N LEU A 197 31.48 -3.25 0.85
CA LEU A 197 32.15 -3.66 -0.39
C LEU A 197 32.38 -2.47 -1.34
N PHE A 198 31.39 -1.60 -1.48
CA PHE A 198 31.49 -0.39 -2.31
C PHE A 198 32.60 0.55 -1.78
N PHE A 199 32.63 0.83 -0.48
CA PHE A 199 33.67 1.66 0.12
C PHE A 199 35.05 1.01 0.06
N ALA A 200 35.15 -0.30 0.31
CA ALA A 200 36.39 -1.05 0.16
C ALA A 200 36.95 -0.95 -1.27
N GLN A 201 36.07 -0.98 -2.28
CA GLN A 201 36.45 -0.77 -3.69
C GLN A 201 36.91 0.68 -3.94
N LEU A 202 36.19 1.69 -3.44
CA LEU A 202 36.60 3.10 -3.56
C LEU A 202 37.97 3.33 -2.91
N PHE A 203 38.20 2.74 -1.75
CA PHE A 203 39.47 2.81 -1.04
C PHE A 203 40.61 2.17 -1.84
N ALA A 204 40.39 0.97 -2.40
CA ALA A 204 41.37 0.28 -3.23
C ALA A 204 41.75 1.10 -4.48
N VAL A 205 40.79 1.80 -5.09
CA VAL A 205 41.05 2.72 -6.22
C VAL A 205 41.79 3.99 -5.75
N GLY A 206 41.40 4.55 -4.60
CA GLY A 206 42.02 5.75 -4.03
C GLY A 206 43.50 5.56 -3.71
N VAL A 207 43.85 4.44 -3.05
CA VAL A 207 45.24 4.08 -2.70
C VAL A 207 46.12 3.89 -3.93
N LYS A 208 45.57 3.40 -5.07
CA LYS A 208 46.34 3.29 -6.32
C LYS A 208 46.75 4.66 -6.90
N LYS A 209 45.98 5.71 -6.63
CA LYS A 209 46.21 7.06 -7.20
C LYS A 209 47.04 7.98 -6.30
N VAL A 210 47.12 7.71 -4.99
CA VAL A 210 47.83 8.56 -4.02
C VAL A 210 49.28 8.08 -3.83
N HIS A 211 50.24 9.00 -3.79
CA HIS A 211 51.64 8.65 -3.53
C HIS A 211 51.81 8.02 -2.14
N LEU A 212 52.55 6.90 -2.08
CA LEU A 212 52.80 6.11 -0.87
C LEU A 212 53.27 6.98 0.32
N MET A 213 54.10 7.98 0.06
CA MET A 213 54.64 8.92 1.05
C MET A 213 53.57 9.82 1.70
N GLN A 214 52.52 10.21 0.95
CA GLN A 214 51.42 11.02 1.47
C GLN A 214 50.50 10.20 2.39
N MET A 215 50.30 8.91 2.06
CA MET A 215 49.53 7.99 2.92
C MET A 215 50.19 7.77 4.30
N ILE A 216 51.52 7.66 4.38
CA ILE A 216 52.25 7.45 5.65
C ILE A 216 52.18 8.69 6.54
N LYS A 217 52.25 9.88 5.95
CA LYS A 217 52.11 11.15 6.68
C LYS A 217 50.68 11.39 7.18
N GLY A 218 49.72 10.57 6.78
CA GLY A 218 48.30 10.80 7.07
C GLY A 218 47.75 12.01 6.32
N GLU A 219 48.44 12.48 5.27
CA GLU A 219 47.93 13.48 4.35
C GLU A 219 46.88 12.80 3.48
N ILE A 220 45.66 12.75 4.01
CA ILE A 220 44.47 12.35 3.26
C ILE A 220 44.37 13.28 2.05
N PRO A 221 43.88 12.84 0.87
CA PRO A 221 43.37 13.77 -0.13
C PRO A 221 42.16 14.52 0.46
N VAL A 222 42.45 15.56 1.25
CA VAL A 222 41.49 16.31 2.10
C VAL A 222 40.29 16.76 1.28
N ARG A 223 40.51 17.20 0.04
CA ARG A 223 39.43 17.60 -0.88
C ARG A 223 38.47 16.46 -1.23
N GLY A 224 38.97 15.23 -1.41
CA GLY A 224 38.14 14.08 -1.78
C GLY A 224 37.26 13.59 -0.64
N VAL A 225 37.82 13.50 0.57
CA VAL A 225 37.07 13.10 1.77
C VAL A 225 36.04 14.16 2.18
N ILE A 226 36.43 15.44 2.18
CA ILE A 226 35.49 16.54 2.47
C ILE A 226 34.36 16.55 1.45
N SER A 227 34.66 16.38 0.15
CA SER A 227 33.63 16.31 -0.90
C SER A 227 32.66 15.14 -0.69
N LEU A 228 33.16 13.97 -0.27
CA LEU A 228 32.33 12.80 0.01
C LEU A 228 31.44 12.99 1.24
N ILE A 229 31.96 13.61 2.31
CA ILE A 229 31.19 13.97 3.51
C ILE A 229 30.09 14.97 3.16
N LEU A 230 30.41 16.02 2.40
CA LEU A 230 29.43 17.03 1.96
C LEU A 230 28.35 16.42 1.07
N MET A 231 28.71 15.48 0.19
CA MET A 231 27.75 14.75 -0.64
C MET A 231 26.81 13.89 0.21
N GLY A 232 27.33 13.19 1.23
CA GLY A 232 26.51 12.43 2.17
C GLY A 232 25.57 13.31 3.00
N GLN A 233 26.04 14.48 3.44
CA GLN A 233 25.22 15.47 4.14
C GLN A 233 24.11 16.03 3.23
N LEU A 234 24.42 16.34 1.98
CA LEU A 234 23.44 16.79 0.99
C LEU A 234 22.39 15.71 0.73
N LEU A 235 22.79 14.45 0.59
CA LEU A 235 21.87 13.32 0.43
C LEU A 235 20.96 13.17 1.66
N ALA A 236 21.51 13.31 2.88
CA ALA A 236 20.72 13.26 4.11
C ALA A 236 19.66 14.38 4.18
N ILE A 237 20.04 15.61 3.80
CA ILE A 237 19.10 16.74 3.71
C ILE A 237 17.99 16.42 2.71
N ILE A 238 18.32 15.93 1.50
CA ILE A 238 17.32 15.56 0.49
C ILE A 238 16.35 14.50 1.04
N ILE A 239 16.86 13.45 1.68
CA ILE A 239 16.03 12.37 2.26
C ILE A 239 15.06 12.93 3.32
N ILE A 240 15.54 13.78 4.22
CA ILE A 240 14.72 14.40 5.27
C ILE A 240 13.69 15.35 4.64
N SER A 241 14.08 16.15 3.65
CA SER A 241 13.17 17.07 2.95
C SER A 241 12.05 16.34 2.22
N VAL A 242 12.36 15.25 1.51
CA VAL A 242 11.36 14.39 0.87
C VAL A 242 10.43 13.80 1.93
N GLY A 243 10.98 13.28 3.03
CA GLY A 243 10.20 12.70 4.11
C GLY A 243 9.26 13.68 4.81
N MET A 244 9.71 14.91 5.06
CA MET A 244 8.90 15.97 5.64
C MET A 244 7.78 16.40 4.68
N GLY A 245 8.08 16.54 3.37
CA GLY A 245 7.08 16.85 2.35
C GLY A 245 5.97 15.80 2.29
N SER A 246 6.32 14.51 2.30
CA SER A 246 5.35 13.43 2.36
C SER A 246 4.55 13.42 3.67
N GLY A 247 5.21 13.61 4.82
CA GLY A 247 4.56 13.63 6.13
C GLY A 247 3.50 14.72 6.28
N LEU A 248 3.76 15.93 5.75
CA LEU A 248 2.79 17.02 5.76
C LEU A 248 1.54 16.71 4.92
N ASN A 249 1.72 16.07 3.76
CA ASN A 249 0.60 15.66 2.91
C ASN A 249 -0.25 14.57 3.56
N TYR A 250 0.38 13.56 4.16
CA TYR A 250 -0.35 12.52 4.91
C TYR A 250 -1.08 13.10 6.12
N SER A 251 -0.47 14.06 6.83
CA SER A 251 -1.13 14.73 7.96
C SER A 251 -2.39 15.47 7.52
N LYS A 252 -2.37 16.15 6.36
CA LYS A 252 -3.54 16.83 5.82
C LYS A 252 -4.63 15.85 5.42
N ALA A 253 -4.27 14.77 4.72
CA ALA A 253 -5.23 13.73 4.32
C ALA A 253 -5.84 13.03 5.54
N TRP A 254 -5.04 12.77 6.58
CA TRP A 254 -5.50 12.18 7.83
C TRP A 254 -6.48 13.11 8.57
N GLU A 255 -6.16 14.39 8.64
CA GLU A 255 -7.05 15.38 9.25
C GLU A 255 -8.39 15.48 8.51
N GLN A 256 -8.37 15.50 7.17
CA GLN A 256 -9.59 15.48 6.36
C GLN A 256 -10.41 14.20 6.57
N GLN A 257 -9.76 13.03 6.61
CA GLN A 257 -10.43 11.76 6.88
C GLN A 257 -11.09 11.76 8.26
N LYS A 258 -10.41 12.30 9.27
CA LYS A 258 -10.95 12.45 10.62
C LYS A 258 -12.17 13.37 10.64
N GLN A 259 -12.09 14.53 9.99
CA GLN A 259 -13.21 15.46 9.86
C GLN A 259 -14.40 14.81 9.14
N GLY A 260 -14.16 14.07 8.05
CA GLY A 260 -15.20 13.33 7.34
C GLY A 260 -15.84 12.24 8.18
N GLN A 261 -15.05 11.51 8.98
CA GLN A 261 -15.56 10.51 9.91
C GLN A 261 -16.42 11.13 11.01
N GLU A 262 -15.98 12.26 11.59
CA GLU A 262 -16.75 13.00 12.59
C GLU A 262 -18.07 13.52 12.01
N ALA A 263 -18.06 14.05 10.79
CA ALA A 263 -19.26 14.47 10.08
C ALA A 263 -20.21 13.28 9.81
N TRP A 264 -19.69 12.15 9.32
CA TRP A 264 -20.50 10.96 9.06
C TRP A 264 -21.17 10.40 10.33
N ILE A 265 -20.51 10.46 11.48
CA ILE A 265 -21.09 10.02 12.77
C ILE A 265 -22.28 10.91 13.19
N GLN A 266 -22.33 12.16 12.73
CA GLN A 266 -23.45 13.06 13.01
C GLN A 266 -24.70 12.74 12.17
N GLU A 267 -24.53 12.08 11.03
CA GLU A 267 -25.59 11.68 10.10
C GLU A 267 -26.30 10.39 10.54
N LYS A 268 -27.03 10.46 11.66
CA LYS A 268 -27.66 9.29 12.30
C LYS A 268 -28.80 8.66 11.50
N ASP A 269 -29.41 9.43 10.62
CA ASP A 269 -30.57 9.01 9.83
C ASP A 269 -30.19 8.39 8.48
N LEU A 270 -28.89 8.38 8.16
CA LEU A 270 -28.36 7.86 6.90
C LEU A 270 -27.59 6.56 7.13
N ILE A 271 -27.79 5.63 6.20
CA ILE A 271 -27.03 4.39 6.12
C ILE A 271 -26.38 4.34 4.73
N SER A 272 -25.08 4.04 4.69
CA SER A 272 -24.40 3.79 3.43
C SER A 272 -24.79 2.41 2.91
N LEU A 273 -25.34 2.36 1.70
CA LEU A 273 -25.55 1.11 1.00
C LEU A 273 -24.48 0.98 -0.08
N SER A 274 -23.77 -0.14 -0.06
CA SER A 274 -22.72 -0.46 -1.04
C SER A 274 -22.97 -1.82 -1.65
N ILE A 275 -22.54 -1.98 -2.90
CA ILE A 275 -22.51 -3.29 -3.55
C ILE A 275 -21.44 -4.14 -2.84
N SER A 276 -21.78 -5.39 -2.50
CA SER A 276 -20.81 -6.35 -1.98
C SER A 276 -19.84 -6.78 -3.08
N ARG A 277 -18.82 -7.59 -2.74
CA ARG A 277 -17.87 -8.10 -3.75
C ARG A 277 -18.54 -8.82 -4.93
N GLU A 278 -19.75 -9.35 -4.75
CA GLU A 278 -20.53 -10.01 -5.80
C GLU A 278 -20.92 -9.12 -7.00
N GLY A 279 -20.79 -7.79 -6.87
CA GLY A 279 -21.04 -6.87 -7.97
C GLY A 279 -19.78 -6.18 -8.49
N ILE A 280 -18.59 -6.68 -8.16
CA ILE A 280 -17.31 -6.17 -8.66
C ILE A 280 -16.79 -7.14 -9.73
N ASP A 281 -16.67 -6.67 -10.97
CA ASP A 281 -16.11 -7.45 -12.08
C ASP A 281 -14.61 -7.69 -11.86
N VAL A 282 -14.24 -8.92 -11.48
CA VAL A 282 -12.84 -9.33 -11.43
C VAL A 282 -12.47 -10.17 -12.66
N GLY A 283 -13.40 -10.56 -13.53
CA GLY A 283 -13.14 -11.47 -14.63
C GLY A 283 -14.28 -11.43 -15.64
N GLY A 284 -14.08 -10.65 -16.71
CA GLY A 284 -15.13 -10.19 -17.59
C GLY A 284 -16.08 -11.26 -18.15
N ASN A 285 -17.32 -10.80 -18.35
CA ASN A 285 -18.43 -11.42 -19.05
C ASN A 285 -19.23 -12.49 -18.27
N ASN A 286 -19.69 -12.14 -17.06
CA ASN A 286 -20.75 -12.89 -16.35
C ASN A 286 -22.11 -12.20 -16.54
N GLU A 287 -23.01 -12.81 -17.31
CA GLU A 287 -24.41 -12.37 -17.50
C GLU A 287 -25.15 -12.22 -16.14
N ASP A 288 -24.86 -13.11 -15.19
CA ASP A 288 -25.43 -13.06 -13.84
C ASP A 288 -25.04 -11.79 -13.08
N MET A 289 -23.82 -11.29 -13.29
CA MET A 289 -23.36 -10.07 -12.64
C MET A 289 -23.99 -8.83 -13.27
N GLN A 290 -24.12 -8.79 -14.60
CA GLN A 290 -24.87 -7.72 -15.28
C GLN A 290 -26.30 -7.66 -14.75
N ARG A 291 -26.96 -8.80 -14.59
CA ARG A 291 -28.31 -8.89 -14.00
C ARG A 291 -28.36 -8.38 -12.56
N LYS A 292 -27.40 -8.77 -11.70
CA LYS A 292 -27.31 -8.24 -10.32
C LYS A 292 -27.11 -6.73 -10.31
N GLN A 293 -26.28 -6.22 -11.21
CA GLN A 293 -26.01 -4.79 -11.32
C GLN A 293 -27.23 -4.01 -11.83
N GLU A 294 -27.99 -4.56 -12.78
CA GLU A 294 -29.26 -3.99 -13.23
C GLU A 294 -30.28 -3.91 -12.09
N ILE A 295 -30.45 -4.98 -11.31
CA ILE A 295 -31.33 -5.00 -10.15
C ILE A 295 -30.91 -3.92 -9.14
N TRP A 296 -29.61 -3.80 -8.88
CA TRP A 296 -29.08 -2.76 -8.01
C TRP A 296 -29.39 -1.35 -8.52
N TYR A 297 -29.15 -1.08 -9.81
CA TYR A 297 -29.46 0.23 -10.39
C TYR A 297 -30.95 0.53 -10.40
N GLN A 298 -31.81 -0.48 -10.62
CA GLN A 298 -33.27 -0.31 -10.51
C GLN A 298 -33.69 0.06 -9.08
N LEU A 299 -33.14 -0.63 -8.07
CA LEU A 299 -33.39 -0.32 -6.66
C LEU A 299 -32.96 1.11 -6.31
N VAL A 300 -31.74 1.50 -6.70
CA VAL A 300 -31.22 2.86 -6.46
C VAL A 300 -32.07 3.90 -7.19
N SER A 301 -32.41 3.66 -8.45
CA SER A 301 -33.24 4.56 -9.26
C SER A 301 -34.61 4.76 -8.63
N GLN A 302 -35.27 3.68 -8.19
CA GLN A 302 -36.54 3.76 -7.51
C GLN A 302 -36.42 4.51 -6.18
N ALA A 303 -35.44 4.18 -5.34
CA ALA A 303 -35.25 4.82 -4.04
C ALA A 303 -34.97 6.33 -4.15
N VAL A 304 -34.19 6.74 -5.15
CA VAL A 304 -33.93 8.15 -5.46
C VAL A 304 -35.21 8.84 -5.97
N SER A 305 -35.97 8.19 -6.87
CA SER A 305 -37.22 8.76 -7.39
C SER A 305 -38.29 8.95 -6.33
N GLU A 306 -38.35 8.05 -5.35
CA GLU A 306 -39.26 8.11 -4.20
C GLU A 306 -38.75 9.06 -3.10
N GLN A 307 -37.63 9.75 -3.33
CA GLN A 307 -36.97 10.65 -2.37
C GLN A 307 -36.61 9.97 -1.04
N LYS A 308 -36.37 8.65 -1.07
CA LYS A 308 -36.00 7.84 0.11
C LYS A 308 -34.49 7.64 0.23
N ALA A 309 -33.72 7.96 -0.81
CA ALA A 309 -32.28 7.80 -0.84
C ALA A 309 -31.59 8.97 -1.54
N LEU A 310 -30.41 9.30 -1.05
CA LEU A 310 -29.47 10.17 -1.74
C LEU A 310 -28.35 9.34 -2.39
N LEU A 311 -27.84 9.81 -3.52
CA LEU A 311 -26.66 9.24 -4.16
C LEU A 311 -25.50 10.21 -3.99
N ALA A 312 -24.35 9.69 -3.58
CA ALA A 312 -23.07 10.41 -3.62
C ALA A 312 -21.99 9.41 -4.07
N ARG A 313 -21.42 9.65 -5.26
CA ARG A 313 -20.38 8.80 -5.86
C ARG A 313 -19.13 9.60 -6.14
N HIS A 314 -17.99 9.06 -5.74
CA HIS A 314 -16.66 9.56 -6.09
C HIS A 314 -15.91 8.54 -6.94
N GLN A 315 -14.92 8.99 -7.73
CA GLN A 315 -14.17 8.12 -8.64
C GLN A 315 -12.91 7.49 -8.01
N LEU A 316 -12.61 7.79 -6.73
CA LEU A 316 -11.38 7.30 -6.08
C LEU A 316 -11.22 5.77 -6.12
N VAL A 317 -12.28 5.01 -5.83
CA VAL A 317 -12.21 3.53 -5.86
C VAL A 317 -11.98 3.03 -7.28
N ASP A 318 -12.73 3.57 -8.25
CA ASP A 318 -12.60 3.20 -9.65
C ASP A 318 -11.19 3.47 -10.19
N ARG A 319 -10.56 4.58 -9.77
CA ARG A 319 -9.17 4.91 -10.10
C ARG A 319 -8.20 3.86 -9.57
N VAL A 320 -8.35 3.43 -8.30
CA VAL A 320 -7.51 2.38 -7.69
C VAL A 320 -7.69 1.05 -8.43
N MET A 321 -8.92 0.72 -8.81
CA MET A 321 -9.22 -0.50 -9.57
C MET A 321 -8.63 -0.45 -10.98
N GLN A 322 -8.78 0.66 -11.70
CA GLN A 322 -8.20 0.87 -13.03
C GLN A 322 -6.67 0.82 -13.04
N ASN A 323 -6.03 1.40 -12.02
CA ASN A 323 -4.59 1.34 -11.86
C ASN A 323 -4.10 -0.08 -11.51
N GLY A 324 -4.97 -0.91 -10.94
CA GLY A 324 -4.68 -2.19 -10.32
C GLY A 324 -4.29 -2.02 -8.85
N ILE A 325 -4.85 -2.82 -7.94
CA ILE A 325 -4.74 -2.67 -6.47
C ILE A 325 -3.27 -2.51 -6.00
N ASN A 326 -2.33 -3.24 -6.59
CA ASN A 326 -0.92 -3.24 -6.21
C ASN A 326 -0.04 -2.26 -7.00
N SER A 327 -0.64 -1.37 -7.79
CA SER A 327 0.10 -0.49 -8.67
C SER A 327 0.87 0.58 -7.90
N SER A 328 2.12 0.80 -8.28
CA SER A 328 2.89 1.94 -7.79
C SER A 328 2.26 3.28 -8.18
N LYS A 329 1.29 3.31 -9.12
CA LYS A 329 0.47 4.49 -9.43
C LYS A 329 -0.53 4.83 -8.33
N ASN A 330 -0.90 3.86 -7.49
CA ASN A 330 -1.66 4.08 -6.27
C ASN A 330 -0.76 4.60 -5.13
N LEU A 331 0.56 4.31 -5.20
CA LEU A 331 1.58 4.79 -4.26
C LEU A 331 2.21 6.11 -4.69
N SER A 332 2.23 6.41 -5.99
CA SER A 332 2.42 7.78 -6.43
C SER A 332 1.22 8.51 -5.88
N LEU A 333 1.50 9.38 -4.92
CA LEU A 333 0.72 10.58 -4.70
C LEU A 333 0.27 11.09 -6.08
N SER A 334 -0.91 10.71 -6.56
CA SER A 334 -1.73 11.65 -7.29
C SER A 334 -2.12 12.67 -6.22
N THR A 335 -1.15 13.51 -5.89
CA THR A 335 -1.24 14.75 -5.13
C THR A 335 -2.15 15.75 -5.83
N ASP A 336 -2.78 15.37 -6.93
CA ASP A 336 -3.80 16.17 -7.55
C ASP A 336 -5.13 15.95 -6.81
N TRP A 337 -5.15 16.29 -5.52
CA TRP A 337 -6.37 16.76 -4.85
C TRP A 337 -6.99 17.96 -5.62
N GLN A 338 -6.16 18.57 -6.47
CA GLN A 338 -6.47 19.63 -7.42
C GLN A 338 -6.80 19.12 -8.84
N ASP A 339 -6.84 17.81 -9.07
CA ASP A 339 -7.40 17.27 -10.33
C ASP A 339 -8.92 17.28 -10.19
N TYR A 340 -9.56 18.26 -10.81
CA TYR A 340 -11.01 18.42 -10.86
C TYR A 340 -11.61 17.91 -12.19
N GLY A 341 -10.87 17.06 -12.92
CA GLY A 341 -11.40 16.38 -14.10
C GLY A 341 -12.42 15.30 -13.73
N PRO A 342 -13.13 14.70 -14.71
CA PRO A 342 -14.20 13.73 -14.49
C PRO A 342 -13.79 12.44 -13.73
N SER A 343 -12.50 12.12 -13.73
CA SER A 343 -11.92 11.02 -12.95
C SER A 343 -11.21 11.46 -11.67
N GLY A 344 -11.29 12.76 -11.37
CA GLY A 344 -10.65 13.53 -10.32
C GLY A 344 -11.35 13.54 -8.97
N ASN A 345 -11.07 14.59 -8.20
CA ASN A 345 -11.71 14.96 -6.96
C ASN A 345 -13.09 15.60 -7.22
N VAL A 346 -14.00 14.77 -7.72
CA VAL A 346 -15.36 15.16 -8.14
C VAL A 346 -16.37 14.23 -7.47
N LEU A 347 -17.50 14.81 -7.06
CA LEU A 347 -18.62 14.09 -6.46
C LEU A 347 -19.84 14.18 -7.38
N PHE A 348 -20.35 13.02 -7.79
CA PHE A 348 -21.62 12.91 -8.51
C PHE A 348 -22.74 12.70 -7.49
N VAL A 349 -23.71 13.61 -7.45
CA VAL A 349 -24.75 13.63 -6.43
C VAL A 349 -26.15 13.77 -7.00
N THR A 350 -27.16 13.30 -6.28
CA THR A 350 -28.56 13.59 -6.59
C THR A 350 -28.98 14.95 -6.03
N PRO A 351 -30.04 15.60 -6.56
CA PRO A 351 -30.54 16.88 -6.02
C PRO A 351 -30.90 16.83 -4.53
N GLN A 352 -31.34 15.66 -4.05
CA GLN A 352 -31.64 15.45 -2.63
C GLN A 352 -30.42 15.59 -1.72
N TYR A 353 -29.22 15.25 -2.21
CA TYR A 353 -27.97 15.47 -1.48
C TYR A 353 -27.73 16.96 -1.20
N LEU A 354 -27.96 17.81 -2.20
CA LEU A 354 -27.79 19.27 -2.06
C LEU A 354 -28.74 19.84 -1.00
N LYS A 355 -29.99 19.37 -1.00
CA LYS A 355 -30.99 19.76 0.01
C LYS A 355 -30.60 19.29 1.40
N HIS A 356 -30.15 18.04 1.54
CA HIS A 356 -29.72 17.46 2.83
C HIS A 356 -28.51 18.19 3.40
N GLN A 357 -27.52 18.52 2.56
CA GLN A 357 -26.30 19.23 2.94
C GLN A 357 -26.47 20.76 3.01
N ASN A 358 -27.69 21.28 2.82
CA ASN A 358 -28.01 22.71 2.82
C ASN A 358 -27.14 23.53 1.84
N ILE A 359 -26.84 22.98 0.67
CA ILE A 359 -26.09 23.67 -0.38
C ILE A 359 -27.06 24.59 -1.13
N SER A 360 -26.82 25.90 -1.05
CA SER A 360 -27.64 26.90 -1.74
C SER A 360 -27.35 26.90 -3.23
N VAL A 361 -28.40 26.78 -4.04
CA VAL A 361 -28.33 26.88 -5.50
C VAL A 361 -29.42 27.85 -5.96
N ASP A 362 -29.18 28.58 -7.05
CA ASP A 362 -30.18 29.47 -7.63
C ASP A 362 -31.47 28.73 -7.98
N VAL A 363 -32.61 29.39 -7.77
CA VAL A 363 -33.96 28.81 -7.98
C VAL A 363 -34.12 28.25 -9.40
N ALA A 364 -33.59 28.95 -10.40
CA ALA A 364 -33.63 28.50 -11.80
C ALA A 364 -32.83 27.21 -12.05
N ILE A 365 -31.78 26.96 -11.28
CA ILE A 365 -30.98 25.73 -11.37
C ILE A 365 -31.65 24.61 -10.56
N ASP A 366 -32.24 24.90 -9.39
CA ASP A 366 -32.98 23.90 -8.60
C ASP A 366 -34.19 23.33 -9.37
N GLU A 367 -34.90 24.17 -10.13
CA GLU A 367 -36.00 23.71 -10.99
C GLU A 367 -35.52 22.78 -12.13
N LYS A 368 -34.37 23.11 -12.74
CA LYS A 368 -33.74 22.29 -13.79
C LYS A 368 -33.20 20.98 -13.24
N LEU A 369 -32.60 20.98 -12.04
CA LEU A 369 -32.06 19.79 -11.38
C LEU A 369 -33.11 18.70 -11.17
N GLN A 370 -34.39 19.09 -11.04
CA GLN A 370 -35.51 18.15 -10.86
C GLN A 370 -35.97 17.49 -12.18
N HIS A 371 -35.51 17.99 -13.34
CA HIS A 371 -36.00 17.59 -14.66
C HIS A 371 -34.87 17.39 -15.69
N LEU A 372 -33.68 16.95 -15.27
CA LEU A 372 -32.57 16.70 -16.19
C LEU A 372 -32.86 15.49 -17.09
N ASP A 373 -32.70 15.67 -18.41
CA ASP A 373 -32.79 14.60 -19.39
C ASP A 373 -31.48 13.77 -19.44
N THR A 374 -31.54 12.62 -20.11
CA THR A 374 -30.34 11.77 -20.28
C THR A 374 -29.26 12.52 -21.06
N GLY A 375 -28.09 12.70 -20.43
CA GLY A 375 -26.96 13.44 -20.99
C GLY A 375 -26.87 14.89 -20.53
N GLU A 376 -27.89 15.41 -19.85
CA GLU A 376 -27.83 16.71 -19.19
C GLU A 376 -27.21 16.58 -17.79
N PHE A 377 -26.45 17.59 -17.39
CA PHE A 377 -25.85 17.66 -16.06
C PHE A 377 -25.73 19.10 -15.59
N VAL A 378 -25.62 19.27 -14.27
CA VAL A 378 -25.27 20.54 -13.64
C VAL A 378 -23.89 20.37 -13.01
N LEU A 379 -22.97 21.27 -13.38
CA LEU A 379 -21.63 21.31 -12.82
C LEU A 379 -21.56 22.41 -11.75
N LEU A 380 -21.38 22.02 -10.50
CA LEU A 380 -21.13 22.95 -9.40
C LEU A 380 -19.61 23.09 -9.21
N LEU A 381 -19.06 24.26 -9.53
CA LEU A 381 -17.64 24.55 -9.38
C LEU A 381 -17.38 25.34 -8.10
N PRO A 382 -16.32 25.00 -7.34
CA PRO A 382 -15.81 25.85 -6.28
C PRO A 382 -15.40 27.23 -6.80
N ASP A 383 -15.55 28.27 -5.98
CA ASP A 383 -15.29 29.66 -6.38
C ASP A 383 -13.86 29.91 -6.92
N PHE A 384 -12.86 29.18 -6.41
CA PHE A 384 -11.48 29.33 -6.87
C PHE A 384 -11.24 28.76 -8.28
N LEU A 385 -12.15 27.93 -8.82
CA LEU A 385 -12.10 27.43 -10.20
C LEU A 385 -12.93 28.27 -11.17
N ARG A 386 -13.56 29.36 -10.71
CA ARG A 386 -14.42 30.19 -11.55
C ARG A 386 -13.70 30.76 -12.79
N SER A 387 -12.40 31.01 -12.70
CA SER A 387 -11.60 31.46 -13.85
C SER A 387 -11.40 30.40 -14.93
N GLU A 388 -11.62 29.13 -14.62
CA GLU A 388 -11.43 27.98 -15.50
C GLU A 388 -12.77 27.31 -15.88
N GLU A 389 -13.89 28.02 -15.69
CA GLU A 389 -15.24 27.50 -15.93
C GLU A 389 -15.41 26.91 -17.33
N GLU A 390 -14.97 27.62 -18.38
CA GLU A 390 -15.07 27.14 -19.77
C GLU A 390 -14.25 25.86 -20.01
N HIS A 391 -13.09 25.75 -19.35
CA HIS A 391 -12.25 24.57 -19.45
C HIS A 391 -12.95 23.35 -18.85
N TYR A 392 -13.39 23.44 -17.59
CA TYR A 392 -14.05 22.31 -16.94
C TYR A 392 -15.37 21.96 -17.63
N LYS A 393 -16.15 22.95 -18.04
CA LYS A 393 -17.38 22.69 -18.80
C LYS A 393 -17.11 21.83 -20.03
N SER A 394 -16.12 22.20 -20.84
CA SER A 394 -15.73 21.44 -22.04
C SER A 394 -15.28 20.00 -21.71
N VAL A 395 -14.46 19.83 -20.67
CA VAL A 395 -13.95 18.51 -20.25
C VAL A 395 -15.09 17.59 -19.79
N PHE A 396 -16.07 18.12 -19.05
CA PHE A 396 -17.21 17.33 -18.59
C PHE A 396 -18.20 17.03 -19.73
N GLU A 397 -18.43 17.97 -20.65
CA GLU A 397 -19.25 17.73 -21.84
C GLU A 397 -18.64 16.61 -22.72
N GLU A 398 -17.33 16.60 -22.89
CA GLU A 398 -16.62 15.55 -23.63
C GLU A 398 -16.74 14.18 -22.94
N ASP A 399 -16.54 14.09 -21.62
CA ASP A 399 -16.67 12.83 -20.87
C ASP A 399 -18.10 12.26 -20.94
N VAL A 400 -19.12 13.11 -20.75
CA VAL A 400 -20.53 12.69 -20.85
C VAL A 400 -20.84 12.20 -22.27
N THR A 401 -20.39 12.92 -23.29
CA THR A 401 -20.56 12.54 -24.70
C THR A 401 -19.90 11.19 -25.00
N ASN A 402 -18.66 10.99 -24.55
CA ASN A 402 -17.92 9.74 -24.74
C ASN A 402 -18.61 8.55 -24.04
N ARG A 403 -19.13 8.76 -22.83
CA ARG A 403 -19.88 7.72 -22.09
C ARG A 403 -21.16 7.34 -22.81
N MET A 404 -21.90 8.32 -23.36
CA MET A 404 -23.10 8.03 -24.15
C MET A 404 -22.78 7.25 -25.42
N ALA A 405 -21.76 7.66 -26.18
CA ALA A 405 -21.33 6.95 -27.39
C ALA A 405 -20.84 5.51 -27.11
N SER A 406 -20.23 5.27 -25.94
CA SER A 406 -19.78 3.94 -25.54
C SER A 406 -20.90 2.97 -25.17
N LYS A 407 -22.08 3.48 -24.82
CA LYS A 407 -23.29 2.67 -24.53
C LYS A 407 -23.99 2.19 -25.81
N ASP A 408 -23.95 2.98 -26.88
CA ASP A 408 -24.55 2.60 -28.17
C ASP A 408 -23.69 1.62 -28.99
N SER A 409 -22.47 1.33 -28.54
CA SER A 409 -21.50 0.45 -29.21
C SER A 409 -21.29 -0.91 -28.53
N ARG A 410 -22.10 -1.23 -27.51
CA ARG A 410 -22.24 -2.56 -26.89
C ARG A 410 -23.68 -3.03 -27.02
#